data_AF-A0A942DFY0-F1
#
_entry.id   AF-A0A942DFY0-F1
#
_cell.length_a   1.000
_cell.length_b   1.000
_cell.length_c   1.000
_cell.angle_alpha   90.00
_cell.angle_beta   90.00
_cell.angle_gamma   90.00
#
_symmetry.space_group_name_H-M   'P 1'
#
loop_
_entity.id
_entity.type
_entity.pdbx_description
1 polymer ?
#
loop_
_entity_poly.entity_id
_entity_poly.type
_entity_poly.pdbx_seq_one_letter_code
_entity_poly.pdbx_strand_id
1 'polypeptide(L)'
;MHSRLMHKRNYLSSRVKPFKRMLESHAVLHHGTYKIIFRDEPLPPGEDKGIRLNIMEGELEMLPFIILIGLFSPLGGATFALVVAVHHFLWNQIHLEMHKPEDRVFGKWPIYKLLARHHLLHHRYPHRNFNVVFPFADFILGTNAKSKYSDHAEMYRLGLLKRGGEVQTPPVQSQKNEPVVAAVDAEKK
;
A
#
# COMPACT_ATOMS: atom_id res chain seq x y z
N MET A 1 2.20 3.55 -13.58
CA MET A 1 0.74 3.75 -13.67
C MET A 1 0.13 4.19 -12.35
N HIS A 2 0.19 3.38 -11.29
CA HIS A 2 -0.46 3.64 -9.99
C HIS A 2 -0.38 5.10 -9.47
N SER A 3 0.83 5.66 -9.29
CA SER A 3 0.99 7.06 -8.82
C SER A 3 0.32 8.12 -9.71
N ARG A 4 0.35 7.96 -11.04
CA ARG A 4 -0.05 9.01 -11.99
C ARG A 4 -1.47 8.86 -12.52
N LEU A 5 -1.96 7.63 -12.64
CA LEU A 5 -3.29 7.33 -13.18
C LEU A 5 -4.31 7.10 -12.07
N MET A 6 -3.90 6.46 -10.97
CA MET A 6 -4.83 6.04 -9.92
C MET A 6 -4.82 6.97 -8.69
N HIS A 7 -3.82 7.85 -8.54
CA HIS A 7 -3.71 8.81 -7.42
C HIS A 7 -3.78 10.28 -7.82
N LYS A 8 -3.59 10.59 -9.11
CA LYS A 8 -3.51 11.97 -9.57
C LYS A 8 -4.47 12.20 -10.73
N ARG A 9 -5.30 13.24 -10.61
CA ARG A 9 -6.09 13.74 -11.73
C ARG A 9 -5.16 14.24 -12.83
N ASN A 10 -5.40 13.78 -14.05
CA ASN A 10 -4.60 14.09 -15.23
C ASN A 10 -5.51 14.29 -16.46
N TYR A 11 -4.91 14.55 -17.62
CA TYR A 11 -5.65 14.76 -18.87
C TYR A 11 -6.58 13.57 -19.21
N LEU A 12 -6.07 12.34 -19.13
CA LEU A 12 -6.84 11.13 -19.43
C LEU A 12 -7.99 10.94 -18.45
N SER A 13 -7.73 11.04 -17.14
CA SER A 13 -8.76 10.90 -16.11
C SER A 13 -9.81 12.03 -16.14
N SER A 14 -9.51 13.14 -16.82
CA SER A 14 -10.45 14.25 -17.01
C SER A 14 -11.34 14.12 -18.25
N ARG A 15 -10.94 13.30 -19.24
CA ARG A 15 -11.60 13.22 -20.57
C ARG A 15 -12.11 11.82 -20.90
N VAL A 16 -11.52 10.77 -20.35
CA VAL A 16 -11.76 9.38 -20.74
C VAL A 16 -12.37 8.61 -19.56
N LYS A 17 -13.59 8.11 -19.75
CA LYS A 17 -14.40 7.47 -18.69
C LYS A 17 -13.68 6.32 -17.97
N PRO A 18 -13.01 5.36 -18.65
CA PRO A 18 -12.21 4.33 -17.99
C PRO A 18 -11.16 4.87 -17.01
N PHE A 19 -10.34 5.85 -17.43
CA PHE A 19 -9.31 6.42 -16.56
C PHE A 19 -9.89 7.24 -15.41
N LYS A 20 -11.03 7.92 -15.64
CA LYS A 20 -11.77 8.59 -14.56
C LYS A 20 -12.25 7.57 -13.52
N ARG A 21 -12.87 6.47 -13.98
CA ARG A 21 -13.36 5.39 -13.12
C ARG A 21 -12.23 4.76 -12.33
N MET A 22 -11.08 4.49 -12.96
CA MET A 22 -9.90 3.95 -12.28
C MET A 22 -9.44 4.87 -11.13
N LEU A 23 -9.33 6.18 -11.39
CA LEU A 23 -8.95 7.17 -10.38
C LEU A 23 -9.98 7.20 -9.23
N GLU A 24 -11.26 7.28 -9.53
CA GLU A 24 -12.33 7.35 -8.52
C GLU A 24 -12.44 6.05 -7.72
N SER A 25 -12.37 4.91 -8.40
CA SER A 25 -12.39 3.57 -7.78
C SER A 25 -11.22 3.37 -6.82
N HIS A 26 -10.04 3.91 -7.14
CA HIS A 26 -8.86 3.73 -6.31
C HIS A 26 -8.66 4.86 -5.28
N ALA A 27 -8.46 6.10 -5.72
CA ALA A 27 -8.12 7.20 -4.81
C ALA A 27 -9.29 7.62 -3.90
N VAL A 28 -10.54 7.47 -4.36
CA VAL A 28 -11.71 7.91 -3.61
C VAL A 28 -12.34 6.74 -2.88
N LEU A 29 -12.74 5.69 -3.60
CA LEU A 29 -13.44 4.55 -3.01
C LEU A 29 -12.48 3.66 -2.21
N HIS A 30 -11.42 3.13 -2.81
CA HIS A 30 -10.51 2.20 -2.13
C HIS A 30 -9.76 2.85 -0.96
N HIS A 31 -9.13 4.01 -1.17
CA HIS A 31 -8.47 4.77 -0.10
C HIS A 31 -9.44 5.47 0.86
N GLY A 32 -10.71 5.61 0.52
CA GLY A 32 -11.74 6.14 1.43
C GLY A 32 -12.30 5.06 2.35
N THR A 33 -12.59 3.88 1.80
CA THR A 33 -13.24 2.76 2.50
C THR A 33 -12.25 1.89 3.27
N TYR A 34 -11.09 1.57 2.68
CA TYR A 34 -10.15 0.58 3.24
C TYR A 34 -8.91 1.20 3.91
N LYS A 35 -8.89 2.52 4.12
CA LYS A 35 -7.77 3.26 4.75
C LYS A 35 -7.39 2.75 6.14
N ILE A 36 -8.38 2.27 6.89
CA ILE A 36 -8.28 1.92 8.32
C ILE A 36 -8.38 0.39 8.49
N ILE A 37 -8.74 -0.34 7.43
CA ILE A 37 -9.29 -1.68 7.52
C ILE A 37 -8.45 -2.64 6.66
N PHE A 38 -7.36 -3.14 7.25
CA PHE A 38 -6.87 -4.49 6.95
C PHE A 38 -7.66 -5.40 7.90
N ARG A 39 -8.84 -5.86 7.47
CA ARG A 39 -9.65 -6.80 8.24
C ARG A 39 -9.17 -8.21 7.92
N ASP A 40 -9.15 -9.08 8.93
CA ASP A 40 -8.91 -10.52 8.75
C ASP A 40 -10.17 -11.26 8.27
N GLU A 41 -11.31 -10.56 8.21
CA GLU A 41 -12.62 -11.14 7.89
C GLU A 41 -12.97 -10.94 6.40
N PRO A 42 -13.49 -11.99 5.72
CA PRO A 42 -13.95 -11.87 4.34
C PRO A 42 -15.13 -10.90 4.21
N LEU A 43 -15.09 -9.98 3.23
CA LEU A 43 -16.25 -9.14 2.88
C LEU A 43 -17.35 -9.96 2.19
N PRO A 44 -18.64 -9.64 2.41
CA PRO A 44 -19.75 -10.19 1.64
C PRO A 44 -19.55 -10.05 0.12
N PRO A 45 -20.12 -10.97 -0.70
CA PRO A 45 -20.04 -10.86 -2.16
C PRO A 45 -20.57 -9.51 -2.67
N GLY A 46 -19.79 -8.81 -3.49
CA GLY A 46 -20.16 -7.51 -4.08
C GLY A 46 -19.74 -6.28 -3.27
N GLU A 47 -19.13 -6.45 -2.10
CA GLU A 47 -18.54 -5.39 -1.29
C GLU A 47 -17.03 -5.18 -1.53
N ASP A 48 -16.42 -5.92 -2.47
CA ASP A 48 -15.00 -5.77 -2.87
C ASP A 48 -14.78 -4.68 -3.93
N LYS A 49 -15.71 -3.73 -4.02
CA LYS A 49 -15.67 -2.62 -4.97
C LYS A 49 -14.46 -1.73 -4.70
N GLY A 50 -13.66 -1.49 -5.73
CA GLY A 50 -12.45 -0.67 -5.63
C GLY A 50 -11.19 -1.44 -5.24
N ILE A 51 -11.30 -2.68 -4.78
CA ILE A 51 -10.13 -3.51 -4.43
C ILE A 51 -9.52 -4.12 -5.70
N ARG A 52 -10.34 -4.70 -6.57
CA ARG A 52 -9.87 -5.33 -7.82
C ARG A 52 -9.58 -4.29 -8.89
N LEU A 53 -8.49 -4.47 -9.61
CA LEU A 53 -8.29 -3.84 -10.90
C LEU A 53 -8.88 -4.71 -12.00
N ASN A 54 -9.70 -4.12 -12.86
CA ASN A 54 -10.23 -4.83 -14.02
C ASN A 54 -9.07 -5.19 -14.96
N ILE A 55 -8.97 -6.45 -15.38
CA ILE A 55 -7.93 -6.95 -16.28
C ILE A 55 -7.91 -6.16 -17.60
N MET A 56 -9.09 -5.81 -18.12
CA MET A 56 -9.20 -5.02 -19.34
C MET A 56 -8.66 -3.59 -19.17
N GLU A 57 -8.66 -3.05 -17.95
CA GLU A 57 -8.08 -1.73 -17.68
C GLU A 57 -6.54 -1.81 -17.63
N GLY A 58 -5.96 -2.89 -17.07
CA GLY A 58 -4.51 -3.09 -17.00
C GLY A 58 -3.87 -3.47 -18.35
N GLU A 59 -4.53 -4.29 -19.16
CA GLU A 59 -4.02 -4.68 -20.48
C GLU A 59 -4.09 -3.52 -21.48
N LEU A 60 -5.20 -2.76 -21.48
CA LEU A 60 -5.37 -1.61 -22.37
C LEU A 60 -4.33 -0.51 -22.14
N GLU A 61 -3.85 -0.37 -20.90
CA GLU A 61 -2.76 0.54 -20.55
C GLU A 61 -1.42 0.17 -21.18
N MET A 62 -1.15 -1.13 -21.38
CA MET A 62 0.14 -1.62 -21.86
C MET A 62 0.13 -1.96 -23.36
N LEU A 63 -1.04 -1.93 -24.01
CA LEU A 63 -1.20 -2.15 -25.46
C LEU A 63 -0.22 -1.35 -26.32
N PRO A 64 0.02 -0.04 -26.12
CA PRO A 64 0.97 0.71 -26.95
C PRO A 64 2.39 0.14 -26.88
N PHE A 65 2.81 -0.35 -25.71
CA PHE A 65 4.13 -0.95 -25.51
C PHE A 65 4.19 -2.36 -26.13
N ILE A 66 3.13 -3.16 -25.97
CA ILE A 66 3.03 -4.49 -26.59
C ILE A 66 3.14 -4.37 -28.11
N ILE A 67 2.38 -3.45 -28.72
CA ILE A 67 2.41 -3.20 -30.17
C ILE A 67 3.80 -2.73 -30.58
N LEU A 68 4.35 -1.71 -29.90
CA LEU A 68 5.66 -1.16 -30.24
C LEU A 68 6.76 -2.23 -30.21
N ILE A 69 6.82 -3.05 -29.15
CA ILE A 69 7.79 -4.15 -29.05
C ILE A 69 7.50 -5.19 -30.15
N GLY A 70 6.23 -5.53 -30.38
CA GLY A 70 5.79 -6.49 -31.39
C GLY A 70 6.20 -6.10 -32.81
N LEU A 71 6.25 -4.80 -33.14
CA LEU A 71 6.71 -4.31 -34.44
C LEU A 71 8.19 -4.63 -34.71
N PHE A 72 9.02 -4.72 -33.67
CA PHE A 72 10.44 -5.11 -33.79
C PHE A 72 10.68 -6.60 -33.52
N SER A 73 9.85 -7.22 -32.68
CA SER A 73 9.95 -8.63 -32.31
C SER A 73 8.59 -9.16 -31.88
N PRO A 74 7.91 -9.98 -32.72
CA PRO A 74 6.65 -10.61 -32.34
C PRO A 74 6.77 -11.46 -31.07
N LEU A 75 7.88 -12.19 -30.92
CA LEU A 75 8.17 -12.97 -29.71
C LEU A 75 8.33 -12.04 -28.49
N GLY A 76 9.06 -10.94 -28.61
CA GLY A 76 9.21 -9.96 -27.54
C GLY A 76 7.88 -9.33 -27.12
N GLY A 77 7.02 -8.98 -28.09
CA GLY A 77 5.68 -8.46 -27.83
C GLY A 77 4.81 -9.47 -27.08
N ALA A 78 4.81 -10.74 -27.51
CA ALA A 78 4.09 -11.81 -26.86
C ALA A 78 4.59 -12.08 -25.43
N THR A 79 5.91 -12.13 -25.23
CA THR A 79 6.50 -12.28 -23.89
C THR A 79 6.12 -11.12 -22.98
N PHE A 80 6.17 -9.89 -23.48
CA PHE A 80 5.78 -8.72 -22.70
C PHE A 80 4.30 -8.74 -22.31
N ALA A 81 3.41 -9.10 -23.24
CA ALA A 81 1.99 -9.27 -22.95
C ALA A 81 1.74 -10.32 -21.85
N LEU A 82 2.42 -11.47 -21.92
CA LEU A 82 2.33 -12.52 -20.90
C LEU A 82 2.80 -12.01 -19.52
N VAL A 83 3.92 -11.28 -19.47
CA VAL A 83 4.43 -10.70 -18.21
C VAL A 83 3.43 -9.70 -17.63
N VAL A 84 2.81 -8.86 -18.45
CA VAL A 84 1.76 -7.93 -18.00
C VAL A 84 0.56 -8.68 -17.43
N ALA A 85 0.07 -9.71 -18.13
CA ALA A 85 -1.06 -10.52 -17.68
C ALA A 85 -0.78 -11.21 -16.34
N VAL A 86 0.40 -11.85 -16.21
CA VAL A 86 0.82 -12.50 -14.95
C VAL A 86 0.99 -11.48 -13.84
N HIS A 87 1.59 -10.31 -14.12
CA HIS A 87 1.73 -9.24 -13.14
C HIS A 87 0.38 -8.76 -12.63
N HIS A 88 -0.59 -8.53 -13.52
CA HIS A 88 -1.93 -8.08 -13.17
C HIS A 88 -2.68 -9.12 -12.35
N PHE A 89 -2.58 -10.40 -12.73
CA PHE A 89 -3.15 -11.50 -11.96
C PHE A 89 -2.56 -11.55 -10.54
N LEU A 90 -1.23 -11.53 -10.41
CA LEU A 90 -0.56 -11.55 -9.11
C LEU A 90 -0.92 -10.31 -8.27
N TRP A 91 -0.96 -9.13 -8.89
CA TRP A 91 -1.35 -7.90 -8.23
C TRP A 91 -2.74 -8.03 -7.62
N ASN A 92 -3.72 -8.50 -8.39
CA ASN A 92 -5.09 -8.70 -7.91
C ASN A 92 -5.15 -9.71 -6.78
N GLN A 93 -4.51 -10.87 -6.90
CA GLN A 93 -4.55 -11.90 -5.85
C GLN A 93 -3.90 -11.43 -4.55
N ILE A 94 -2.74 -10.79 -4.64
CA ILE A 94 -1.99 -10.29 -3.48
C ILE A 94 -2.72 -9.12 -2.83
N HIS A 95 -3.22 -8.16 -3.62
CA HIS A 95 -3.93 -6.99 -3.12
C HIS A 95 -5.29 -7.36 -2.52
N LEU A 96 -6.03 -8.28 -3.15
CA LEU A 96 -7.27 -8.81 -2.58
C LEU A 96 -7.03 -9.46 -1.22
N GLU A 97 -6.03 -10.34 -1.10
CA GLU A 97 -5.74 -11.00 0.17
C GLU A 97 -5.38 -9.99 1.27
N MET A 98 -4.82 -8.83 0.93
CA MET A 98 -4.50 -7.77 1.90
C MET A 98 -5.73 -7.03 2.43
N HIS A 99 -6.80 -6.92 1.63
CA HIS A 99 -8.02 -6.17 1.98
C HIS A 99 -9.20 -7.07 2.37
N LYS A 100 -9.19 -8.30 1.86
CA LYS A 100 -10.18 -9.35 2.06
C LYS A 100 -9.45 -10.70 2.14
N PRO A 101 -8.93 -11.08 3.32
CA PRO A 101 -8.25 -12.36 3.48
C PRO A 101 -9.21 -13.51 3.24
N GLU A 102 -8.81 -14.42 2.34
CA GLU A 102 -9.55 -15.65 2.02
C GLU A 102 -8.77 -16.89 2.52
N ASP A 103 -7.91 -16.71 3.53
CA ASP A 103 -6.96 -17.70 4.08
C ASP A 103 -6.14 -18.41 2.99
N ARG A 104 -5.65 -17.62 2.02
CA ARG A 104 -4.81 -18.18 0.96
C ARG A 104 -3.49 -18.65 1.54
N VAL A 105 -2.97 -19.75 1.00
CA VAL A 105 -1.70 -20.37 1.47
C VAL A 105 -0.55 -19.36 1.51
N PHE A 106 -0.46 -18.48 0.52
CA PHE A 106 0.60 -17.47 0.46
C PHE A 106 0.45 -16.34 1.50
N GLY A 107 -0.73 -16.15 2.10
CA GLY A 107 -0.98 -15.13 3.13
C GLY A 107 -0.12 -15.30 4.38
N LYS A 108 0.41 -16.52 4.60
CA LYS A 108 1.30 -16.85 5.72
C LYS A 108 2.78 -16.64 5.38
N TRP A 109 3.13 -16.43 4.11
CA TRP A 109 4.52 -16.36 3.66
C TRP A 109 5.20 -15.06 4.08
N PRO A 110 6.51 -15.08 4.42
CA PRO A 110 7.25 -13.88 4.79
C PRO A 110 7.25 -12.80 3.70
N ILE A 111 7.32 -13.22 2.43
CA ILE A 111 7.29 -12.30 1.28
C ILE A 111 5.94 -11.58 1.19
N TYR A 112 4.83 -12.29 1.36
CA TYR A 112 3.51 -11.68 1.40
C TYR A 112 3.41 -10.66 2.55
N LYS A 113 3.87 -11.02 3.75
CA LYS A 113 3.89 -10.09 4.90
C LYS A 113 4.76 -8.87 4.64
N LEU A 114 5.84 -8.97 3.87
CA LEU A 114 6.62 -7.81 3.40
C LEU A 114 5.78 -6.90 2.49
N LEU A 115 5.14 -7.47 1.48
CA LEU A 115 4.29 -6.71 0.56
C LEU A 115 3.11 -6.06 1.28
N ALA A 116 2.50 -6.76 2.24
CA ALA A 116 1.38 -6.27 3.02
C ALA A 116 1.79 -5.07 3.90
N ARG A 117 2.97 -5.11 4.52
CA ARG A 117 3.53 -3.94 5.25
C ARG A 117 3.79 -2.77 4.32
N HIS A 118 4.36 -3.03 3.13
CA HIS A 118 4.61 -2.00 2.13
C HIS A 118 3.32 -1.32 1.68
N HIS A 119 2.26 -2.10 1.43
CA HIS A 119 0.94 -1.61 1.04
C HIS A 119 0.17 -0.95 2.20
N LEU A 120 0.32 -1.41 3.44
CA LEU A 120 -0.23 -0.73 4.62
C LEU A 120 0.30 0.71 4.70
N LEU A 121 1.60 0.88 4.52
CA LEU A 121 2.22 2.20 4.48
C LEU A 121 1.74 3.04 3.30
N HIS A 122 1.39 2.42 2.17
CA HIS A 122 0.74 3.12 1.05
C HIS A 122 -0.60 3.72 1.45
N HIS A 123 -1.46 2.95 2.14
CA HIS A 123 -2.73 3.47 2.66
C HIS A 123 -2.57 4.58 3.70
N ARG A 124 -1.53 4.47 4.54
CA ARG A 124 -1.19 5.49 5.53
C ARG A 124 -0.64 6.76 4.88
N TYR A 125 0.19 6.60 3.85
CA TYR A 125 0.88 7.66 3.13
C TYR A 125 0.61 7.52 1.61
N PRO A 126 -0.57 7.97 1.11
CA PRO A 126 -1.04 7.69 -0.27
C PRO A 126 -0.10 8.14 -1.41
N HIS A 127 0.84 9.03 -1.13
CA HIS A 127 1.82 9.54 -2.07
C HIS A 127 3.16 8.77 -2.05
N ARG A 128 3.21 7.59 -1.40
CA ARG A 128 4.39 6.72 -1.27
C ARG A 128 3.99 5.26 -1.51
N ASN A 129 4.95 4.36 -1.71
CA ASN A 129 4.76 2.90 -1.79
C ASN A 129 3.74 2.45 -2.86
N PHE A 130 3.92 2.87 -4.11
CA PHE A 130 2.95 2.58 -5.16
C PHE A 130 3.01 1.14 -5.68
N ASN A 131 4.12 0.42 -5.53
CA ASN A 131 4.28 -0.90 -6.16
C ASN A 131 3.95 -2.01 -5.17
N VAL A 132 2.85 -2.72 -5.43
CA VAL A 132 2.35 -3.81 -4.55
C VAL A 132 3.15 -5.10 -4.76
N VAL A 133 3.31 -5.56 -6.00
CA VAL A 133 3.98 -6.84 -6.31
C VAL A 133 5.50 -6.69 -6.32
N PHE A 134 6.01 -5.54 -6.75
CA PHE A 134 7.45 -5.27 -6.90
C PHE A 134 7.88 -3.98 -6.17
N PRO A 135 7.94 -4.00 -4.83
CA PRO A 135 8.17 -2.79 -4.02
C PRO A 135 9.56 -2.18 -4.22
N PHE A 136 10.51 -2.93 -4.79
CA PHE A 136 11.85 -2.44 -5.12
C PHE A 136 11.82 -1.25 -6.10
N ALA A 137 10.81 -1.18 -6.97
CA ALA A 137 10.63 0.00 -7.83
C ALA A 137 10.43 1.29 -7.01
N ASP A 138 9.76 1.24 -5.86
CA ASP A 138 9.63 2.43 -4.99
C ASP A 138 10.96 2.81 -4.32
N PHE A 139 11.86 1.86 -4.11
CA PHE A 139 13.19 2.14 -3.60
C PHE A 139 14.02 2.88 -4.66
N ILE A 140 14.07 2.36 -5.89
CA ILE A 140 14.78 3.01 -7.01
C ILE A 140 14.22 4.41 -7.30
N LEU A 141 12.89 4.55 -7.28
CA LEU A 141 12.22 5.82 -7.59
C LEU A 141 12.16 6.79 -6.40
N GLY A 142 12.68 6.41 -5.23
CA GLY A 142 12.66 7.25 -4.03
C GLY A 142 11.25 7.50 -3.47
N THR A 143 10.28 6.66 -3.81
CA THR A 143 8.89 6.73 -3.35
C THR A 143 8.59 5.82 -2.17
N ASN A 144 9.62 5.17 -1.60
CA ASN A 144 9.48 4.33 -0.41
C ASN A 144 9.22 5.17 0.86
N ALA A 145 8.23 4.77 1.66
CA ALA A 145 7.88 5.38 2.93
C ALA A 145 8.71 4.79 4.08
N LYS A 146 9.22 5.65 4.95
CA LYS A 146 9.77 5.24 6.24
C LYS A 146 8.62 5.03 7.23
N SER A 147 8.57 3.84 7.84
CA SER A 147 7.59 3.55 8.89
C SER A 147 7.91 4.29 10.18
N LYS A 148 6.87 4.73 10.88
CA LYS A 148 6.95 5.30 12.23
C LYS A 148 6.63 4.24 13.27
N TYR A 149 6.90 4.53 14.55
CA TYR A 149 6.56 3.64 15.67
C TYR A 149 5.07 3.26 15.70
N SER A 150 4.18 4.21 15.41
CA SER A 150 2.73 3.94 15.31
C SER A 150 2.40 2.91 14.24
N ASP A 151 3.15 2.92 13.13
CA ASP A 151 2.92 2.01 12.01
C ASP A 151 3.40 0.59 12.37
N HIS A 152 4.47 0.47 13.17
CA HIS A 152 4.92 -0.83 13.69
C HIS A 152 3.91 -1.44 14.64
N ALA A 153 3.35 -0.64 15.56
CA ALA A 153 2.30 -1.09 16.48
C ALA A 153 1.09 -1.66 15.71
N GLU A 154 0.69 -0.98 14.63
CA GLU A 154 -0.37 -1.46 13.75
C GLU A 154 0.02 -2.75 13.01
N MET A 155 1.24 -2.85 12.48
CA MET A 155 1.74 -4.07 11.84
C MET A 155 1.81 -5.27 12.81
N TYR A 156 2.11 -5.05 14.10
CA TYR A 156 2.05 -6.09 15.13
C TYR A 156 0.61 -6.51 15.42
N ARG A 157 -0.32 -5.55 15.52
CA ARG A 157 -1.74 -5.82 15.72
C ARG A 157 -2.33 -6.67 14.59
N LEU A 158 -1.91 -6.40 13.35
CA LEU A 158 -2.32 -7.10 12.13
C LEU A 158 -1.50 -8.40 11.87
N GLY A 159 -0.61 -8.82 12.77
CA GLY A 159 0.19 -10.05 12.58
C GLY A 159 1.18 -10.03 11.39
N LEU A 160 1.45 -8.85 10.84
CA LEU A 160 2.38 -8.63 9.72
C LEU A 160 3.84 -8.60 10.19
N LEU A 161 4.08 -8.22 11.45
CA LEU A 161 5.36 -8.37 12.14
C LEU A 161 5.27 -9.49 13.18
N LYS A 162 6.33 -10.29 13.30
CA LYS A 162 6.48 -11.23 14.42
C LYS A 162 6.86 -10.44 15.66
N ARG A 163 6.09 -10.54 16.75
CA ARG A 163 6.55 -10.08 18.07
C ARG A 163 7.84 -10.84 18.39
N GLY A 164 8.97 -10.14 18.50
CA GLY A 164 10.15 -10.70 19.14
C GLY A 164 9.79 -11.00 20.59
N GLY A 165 10.34 -12.07 21.16
CA GLY A 165 10.28 -12.28 22.61
C GLY A 165 10.74 -11.03 23.35
N GLU A 166 10.08 -10.75 24.47
CA GLU A 166 10.38 -9.68 25.44
C GLU A 166 10.95 -8.38 24.84
N VAL A 167 10.06 -7.40 24.67
CA VAL A 167 10.50 -6.01 24.73
C VAL A 167 11.11 -5.83 26.12
N GLN A 168 12.44 -5.86 26.23
CA GLN A 168 13.11 -5.20 27.33
C GLN A 168 12.66 -3.75 27.24
N THR A 169 11.74 -3.38 28.12
CA THR A 169 11.47 -2.00 28.43
C THR A 169 12.82 -1.34 28.69
N PRO A 170 13.18 -0.25 27.97
CA PRO A 170 14.36 0.51 28.36
C PRO A 170 14.20 0.86 29.84
N PRO A 171 15.27 0.78 30.65
CA PRO A 171 15.17 1.05 32.07
C PRO A 171 14.53 2.43 32.21
N VAL A 172 13.44 2.49 32.98
CA VAL A 172 12.85 3.75 33.43
C VAL A 172 14.00 4.54 34.03
N GLN A 173 14.47 5.56 33.32
CA GLN A 173 15.32 6.56 33.94
C GLN A 173 14.45 7.17 35.03
N SER A 174 14.76 6.79 36.27
CA SER A 174 14.23 7.44 37.45
C SER A 174 14.50 8.93 37.24
N GLN A 175 13.45 9.70 37.00
CA GLN A 175 13.50 11.13 37.24
C GLN A 175 13.90 11.25 38.70
N LYS A 176 15.14 11.68 38.94
CA LYS A 176 15.52 12.18 40.25
C LYS A 176 14.61 13.37 40.51
N ASN A 177 13.77 13.23 41.53
CA ASN A 177 13.02 14.35 42.08
C ASN A 177 14.03 15.41 42.53
N GLU A 178 14.23 16.44 41.74
CA GLU A 178 14.81 17.68 42.24
C GLU A 178 13.74 18.37 43.10
N PRO A 179 14.07 18.78 44.33
CA PRO A 179 13.13 19.51 45.16
C PRO A 179 12.91 20.89 44.55
N VAL A 180 11.64 21.20 44.25
CA VAL A 180 11.18 22.55 43.90
C VAL A 180 11.39 23.43 45.12
N VAL A 181 12.43 24.26 45.10
CA VAL A 181 12.61 25.33 46.08
C VAL A 181 11.54 26.39 45.82
N ALA A 182 10.67 26.57 46.81
CA ALA A 182 9.66 27.62 46.82
C ALA A 182 10.35 29.00 46.86
N ALA A 183 10.12 29.82 45.84
CA ALA A 183 10.35 31.26 45.90
C ALA A 183 8.99 31.94 46.09
N VAL A 184 8.78 32.41 47.30
CA VAL A 184 7.61 33.16 47.78
C VAL A 184 7.84 34.65 47.50
N ASP A 185 6.81 35.28 46.94
CA ASP A 185 6.41 36.70 47.00
C ASP A 185 7.46 37.80 47.20
N ALA A 186 7.61 38.65 46.18
CA ALA A 186 7.89 40.09 46.38
C ALA A 186 7.57 40.90 45.12
N GLU A 187 6.30 41.30 44.93
CA GLU A 187 5.99 42.48 44.12
C GLU A 187 4.75 43.20 44.70
N LYS A 188 5.02 44.05 45.70
CA LYS A 188 4.12 45.15 46.09
C LYS A 188 4.93 46.20 46.87
N LYS A 189 5.46 47.18 46.15
CA LYS A 189 5.47 48.60 46.52
C LYS A 189 6.00 49.46 45.38
#